data_AF-A0A373D3I5-F1
#
_entry.id   AF-A0A373D3I5-F1
#
_cell.length_a   1.000
_cell.length_b   1.000
_cell.length_c   1.000
_cell.angle_alpha   90.00
_cell.angle_beta   90.00
_cell.angle_gamma   90.00
#
_symmetry.space_group_name_H-M   'P 1'
#
loop_
_entity.id
_entity.type
_entity.pdbx_description
1 polymer ?
#
loop_
_entity_poly.entity_id
_entity_poly.type
_entity_poly.pdbx_seq_one_letter_code
_entity_poly.pdbx_strand_id
1 'polypeptide(L)' 'MKKIKLFPAPHVEIRIHVSEEMERDYVECQKMMKRGEDCDCDRCSWANVSIYGTGACELKGLKEQLGGISGEIDRKER' A
#
# COMPACT_ATOMS: atom_id res chain seq x y z
N MET A 1 6.37 4.84 14.27
CA MET A 1 5.09 4.11 14.14
C MET A 1 4.04 5.00 13.50
N LYS A 2 3.68 4.67 12.27
CA LYS A 2 2.80 5.47 11.41
C LYS A 2 1.35 5.01 11.54
N LYS A 3 0.39 5.91 11.32
CA LYS A 3 -1.04 5.61 11.35
C LYS A 3 -1.65 5.94 10.00
N ILE A 4 -2.14 4.91 9.31
CA ILE A 4 -2.83 5.03 8.03
C ILE A 4 -4.33 5.09 8.30
N LYS A 5 -5.02 5.97 7.60
CA LYS A 5 -6.49 6.04 7.60
C LYS A 5 -7.02 5.65 6.24
N LEU A 6 -7.96 4.72 6.21
CA LEU A 6 -8.68 4.32 5.00
C LEU A 6 -10.18 4.55 5.21
N PHE A 7 -10.84 5.02 4.15
CA PHE A 7 -12.28 5.27 4.15
C PHE A 7 -12.94 4.44 3.03
N PRO A 8 -13.15 3.14 3.26
CA PRO A 8 -13.75 2.25 2.24
C PRO A 8 -15.24 2.58 1.98
N ALA A 9 -15.90 3.26 2.91
CA ALA A 9 -17.25 3.80 2.74
C ALA A 9 -17.35 5.16 3.48
N PRO A 10 -18.31 6.03 3.14
CA PRO A 10 -18.40 7.40 3.68
C PRO A 10 -18.41 7.52 5.21
N HIS A 11 -18.84 6.46 5.90
CA HIS A 11 -18.97 6.44 7.37
C HIS A 11 -18.11 5.36 8.04
N VAL A 12 -17.19 4.74 7.31
CA VAL A 12 -16.30 3.71 7.84
C VAL A 12 -14.87 4.22 7.77
N GLU A 13 -14.21 4.31 8.92
CA GLU A 13 -12.78 4.61 9.02
C GLU A 13 -12.03 3.37 9.53
N ILE A 14 -11.05 2.91 8.76
CA ILE A 14 -10.10 1.88 9.19
C ILE A 14 -8.77 2.56 9.53
N ARG A 15 -8.27 2.30 10.73
CA ARG A 15 -6.96 2.75 11.19
C ARG A 15 -5.98 1.59 11.22
N ILE A 16 -4.93 1.67 10.41
CA ILE A 16 -3.85 0.70 10.42
C ILE A 16 -2.65 1.33 11.11
N HIS A 17 -2.18 0.67 12.17
CA HIS A 17 -0.96 1.05 12.85
C HIS A 17 0.21 0.31 12.23
N VAL A 18 1.19 1.04 11.71
CA VAL A 18 2.30 0.48 10.94
C VAL A 18 3.61 0.75 11.68
N SER A 19 4.37 -0.31 11.96
CA SER A 19 5.72 -0.22 12.52
C SER A 19 6.75 0.14 11.45
N GLU A 20 7.95 0.56 11.84
CA GLU A 20 9.03 0.85 10.89
C GLU A 20 9.48 -0.38 10.09
N GLU A 21 9.34 -1.58 10.66
CA GLU A 21 9.53 -2.84 9.96
C GLU A 21 8.48 -3.04 8.87
N MET A 22 7.20 -2.89 9.22
CA MET A 22 6.11 -3.02 8.26
C MET A 22 6.21 -1.99 7.10
N GLU A 23 6.68 -0.77 7.38
CA GLU A 23 6.94 0.24 6.34
C GLU A 23 8.01 -0.24 5.35
N ARG A 24 9.11 -0.83 5.84
CA ARG A 24 10.19 -1.38 4.99
C ARG A 24 9.70 -2.56 4.17
N ASP A 25 8.96 -3.48 4.80
CA ASP A 25 8.36 -4.65 4.15
C ASP A 25 7.40 -4.24 3.03
N TYR A 26 6.63 -3.16 3.24
CA TYR A 26 5.70 -2.65 2.24
C TYR A 26 6.43 -2.15 0.99
N VAL A 27 7.55 -1.44 1.19
CA VAL A 27 8.40 -0.97 0.08
C VAL A 27 9.01 -2.15 -0.67
N GLU A 28 9.41 -3.21 0.03
CA GLU A 28 9.91 -4.43 -0.59
C GLU A 28 8.83 -5.13 -1.41
N CYS A 29 7.62 -5.30 -0.86
CA CYS A 29 6.45 -5.80 -1.59
C CYS A 29 6.21 -5.01 -2.89
N GLN A 30 6.22 -3.67 -2.83
CA GLN A 30 6.03 -2.81 -4.00
C GLN A 30 7.15 -2.95 -5.04
N LYS A 31 8.40 -3.26 -4.62
CA LYS A 31 9.51 -3.52 -5.56
C LYS A 31 9.37 -4.88 -6.25
N MET A 32 8.92 -5.90 -5.52
CA MET A 32 8.60 -7.20 -6.10
C MET A 32 7.51 -7.04 -7.15
N MET A 33 6.47 -6.25 -6.86
CA MET A 33 5.38 -5.95 -7.79
C MET A 33 5.79 -5.29 -9.12
N LYS A 34 6.91 -4.55 -9.14
CA LYS A 34 7.40 -3.90 -10.36
C LYS A 34 8.26 -4.82 -11.25
N ARG A 35 8.69 -5.99 -10.75
CA ARG A 35 9.70 -6.83 -11.41
C ARG A 35 9.13 -7.98 -12.25
N GLY A 36 7.82 -8.18 -12.34
CA GLY A 36 7.23 -9.28 -13.12
C GLY A 36 5.81 -9.01 -13.63
N GLU A 37 5.43 -9.72 -14.71
CA GLU A 37 4.07 -9.75 -15.28
C GLU A 37 3.05 -10.41 -14.34
N ASP A 38 3.49 -11.36 -13.51
CA ASP A 38 2.68 -12.04 -12.48
C ASP A 38 3.15 -11.63 -11.08
N CYS A 39 2.66 -10.48 -10.62
CA CYS A 39 2.99 -9.96 -9.30
C CYS A 39 1.85 -10.16 -8.31
N ASP A 40 1.85 -11.32 -7.65
CA ASP A 40 0.93 -11.63 -6.56
C ASP A 40 1.33 -10.90 -5.28
N CYS A 41 0.44 -10.04 -4.76
CA CYS A 41 0.53 -9.54 -3.39
C CYS A 41 0.61 -10.70 -2.37
N ASP A 42 0.12 -11.88 -2.76
CA ASP A 42 0.09 -13.13 -1.98
C ASP A 42 1.49 -13.70 -1.66
N ARG A 43 2.55 -13.21 -2.32
CA ARG A 43 3.91 -13.73 -2.15
C ARG A 43 4.81 -12.89 -1.26
N CYS A 44 4.31 -11.79 -0.69
CA CYS A 44 5.11 -10.89 0.13
C CYS A 44 4.60 -10.80 1.58
N SER A 45 5.34 -10.13 2.46
CA SER A 45 5.00 -10.02 3.89
C SER A 45 3.63 -9.36 4.16
N TRP A 46 3.06 -8.67 3.18
CA TRP A 46 1.74 -8.04 3.25
C TRP A 46 0.59 -8.88 2.65
N ALA A 47 0.88 -10.09 2.18
CA ALA A 47 -0.10 -11.01 1.55
C ALA A 47 -1.39 -11.20 2.34
N ASN A 48 -1.28 -11.37 3.66
CA ASN A 48 -2.41 -11.66 4.52
C ASN A 48 -3.17 -10.41 4.99
N VAL A 49 -2.76 -9.22 4.55
CA VAL A 49 -3.46 -7.98 4.85
C VAL A 49 -4.43 -7.70 3.70
N SER A 50 -5.67 -8.15 3.86
CA SER A 50 -6.77 -7.90 2.92
C SER A 50 -7.85 -7.07 3.59
N ILE A 51 -8.32 -6.03 2.90
CA ILE A 51 -9.37 -5.14 3.38
C ILE A 51 -10.45 -5.10 2.29
N TYR A 52 -11.67 -5.52 2.64
CA TYR A 52 -12.80 -5.65 1.69
C TYR A 52 -12.50 -6.56 0.48
N GLY A 53 -11.69 -7.60 0.68
CA GLY A 53 -11.32 -8.53 -0.39
C GLY A 53 -10.23 -7.99 -1.33
N THR A 54 -9.73 -6.78 -1.09
CA THR A 54 -8.60 -6.19 -1.82
C THR A 54 -7.33 -6.31 -1.01
N GLY A 55 -6.27 -6.86 -1.62
CA GLY A 55 -4.96 -7.00 -0.98
C GLY A 55 -4.32 -5.65 -0.68
N ALA A 56 -3.54 -5.56 0.40
CA ALA A 56 -2.95 -4.30 0.85
C ALA A 56 -2.08 -3.59 -0.20
N CYS A 57 -1.43 -4.36 -1.09
CA CYS A 57 -0.59 -3.82 -2.15
C CYS A 57 -1.39 -3.04 -3.22
N GLU A 58 -2.68 -3.35 -3.39
CA GLU A 58 -3.58 -2.75 -4.37
C GLU A 58 -4.38 -1.56 -3.81
N LEU A 59 -4.42 -1.43 -2.49
CA LEU A 59 -5.10 -0.34 -1.81
C LEU A 59 -4.35 0.96 -2.04
N LYS A 60 -4.85 1.80 -2.96
CA LYS A 60 -4.28 3.12 -3.28
C LYS A 60 -3.99 3.96 -2.05
N GLY A 61 -4.94 4.01 -1.10
CA GLY A 61 -4.78 4.76 0.14
C GLY A 61 -3.61 4.28 1.03
N LEU A 62 -3.27 2.99 0.99
CA LEU A 62 -2.07 2.45 1.64
C LEU A 62 -0.81 2.86 0.88
N LYS A 63 -0.81 2.72 -0.46
CA LYS A 63 0.34 3.08 -1.31
C LYS A 63 0.74 4.55 -1.19
N GLU A 64 -0.23 5.46 -1.23
CA GLU A 64 -0.03 6.90 -1.08
C GLU A 64 0.52 7.26 0.29
N GLN A 65 -0.02 6.65 1.35
CA GLN A 65 0.39 6.96 2.70
C GLN A 65 1.72 6.30 3.09
N LEU A 66 2.05 5.11 2.59
CA LEU A 66 3.30 4.39 2.89
C LEU A 66 4.47 4.76 1.96
N GLY A 67 4.25 5.61 0.96
CA GLY A 67 5.33 6.04 0.07
C GLY A 67 5.81 4.92 -0.84
N GLY A 68 4.92 4.05 -1.30
CA GLY A 68 5.23 3.14 -2.40
C GLY A 68 5.73 3.98 -3.58
N ILE A 69 6.89 3.62 -4.17
CA ILE A 69 7.67 4.44 -5.12
C ILE A 69 6.75 5.25 -6.04
N SER A 70 6.52 6.51 -5.66
CA SER A 70 5.84 7.54 -6.43
C SER A 70 6.83 8.05 -7.46
N GLY A 71 7.14 7.21 -8.45
CA GLY A 71 7.57 7.70 -9.75
C GLY A 71 6.30 7.90 -10.57
N GLU A 72 6.10 9.11 -11.07
CA GLU A 72 4.95 9.56 -11.90
C GLU A 72 3.70 10.02 -11.13
N ILE A 73 3.84 11.11 -10.37
CA ILE A 73 2.87 12.21 -10.57
C ILE A 73 3.51 13.14 -11.58
N ASP A 74 3.02 13.01 -12.81
CA ASP A 74 3.32 13.87 -13.93
C ASP A 74 3.04 15.34 -13.59
N ARG A 75 3.82 16.20 -14.21
CA ARG A 75 3.80 17.65 -14.06
C ARG A 75 2.40 18.21 -14.28
N LYS A 76 1.95 19.11 -13.39
CA LYS A 76 1.21 20.29 -13.85
C LYS A 76 1.74 21.54 -13.17
N GLU A 77 2.52 22.22 -13.98
CA GLU A 77 2.96 23.61 -13.92
C GLU A 77 1.87 24.54 -13.36
N ARG A 78 2.28 25.46 -12.48
CA ARG A 78 1.59 26.73 -12.27
C ARG A 78 2.62 27.83 -12.09
#